data_AF-A0A852ZD84-F1
#
_entry.id   AF-A0A852ZD84-F1
#
_cell.length_a   1.000
_cell.length_b   1.000
_cell.length_c   1.000
_cell.angle_alpha   90.00
_cell.angle_beta   90.00
_cell.angle_gamma   90.00
#
_symmetry.space_group_name_H-M   'P 1'
#
loop_
_entity.id
_entity.type
_entity.pdbx_description
1 polymer ?
#
loop_
_entity_poly.entity_id
_entity_poly.type
_entity_poly.pdbx_seq_one_letter_code
_entity_poly.pdbx_strand_id
1 'polypeptide(L)'
;MKLRSAIAATSLVAAGGIAFAMPANADLVTRCVGEGGAVTVPGDLVVPAGKACWLNGTTIEGNVRVMAGADLIVDGATFKGSVTVAENGYVDTSNTTIIKNVTADNAFGSYFYGSNLGGAVNAKSDEGSEYDGFVYAVDSKVTGRVNASVPGEVVVDGSQIGGALTGQGTRYLDVYNSSIDGKLMVADNEEGSVFCESEVYGDASYTGNSDTLQLGADGPLAPCSGTSYWGGNVDVSNNSGTVVVSNNIVRGNLSGTGNDPAPTGENNRVRGTVSGQFVDLKAPAAMRMAAPQDRKAELSGEVKERRADAQAEAKAAGKARL
;
A
#
# COMPACT_ATOMS: atom_id res chain seq x y z
N MET A 1 -25.02 52.20 -87.72
CA MET A 1 -23.85 51.27 -87.61
C MET A 1 -24.09 50.41 -86.38
N LYS A 2 -24.52 49.15 -86.54
CA LYS A 2 -23.70 47.92 -86.37
C LYS A 2 -23.08 47.83 -84.95
N LEU A 3 -23.20 46.80 -84.11
CA LEU A 3 -23.70 45.41 -84.19
C LEU A 3 -23.53 44.76 -82.77
N ARG A 4 -24.35 43.73 -82.43
CA ARG A 4 -24.07 42.52 -81.59
C ARG A 4 -24.04 42.63 -80.04
N SER A 5 -24.94 41.95 -79.29
CA SER A 5 -24.91 40.54 -78.76
C SER A 5 -24.20 40.46 -77.38
N ALA A 6 -24.53 39.70 -76.33
CA ALA A 6 -25.47 38.60 -76.04
C ALA A 6 -25.64 38.42 -74.49
N ILE A 7 -26.51 37.48 -74.11
CA ILE A 7 -27.05 37.01 -72.81
C ILE A 7 -25.99 36.51 -71.79
N ALA A 8 -26.26 36.64 -70.47
CA ALA A 8 -25.90 35.63 -69.47
C ALA A 8 -26.74 35.74 -68.17
N ALA A 9 -27.29 34.61 -67.72
CA ALA A 9 -27.95 34.37 -66.43
C ALA A 9 -27.01 33.62 -65.49
N THR A 10 -27.01 33.91 -64.18
CA THR A 10 -26.32 33.12 -63.12
C THR A 10 -26.87 33.57 -61.75
N SER A 11 -27.72 32.82 -61.05
CA SER A 11 -27.53 31.57 -60.26
C SER A 11 -27.20 31.83 -58.77
N LEU A 12 -28.17 31.47 -57.90
CA LEU A 12 -28.08 31.38 -56.45
C LEU A 12 -26.94 30.43 -56.04
N VAL A 13 -26.04 30.87 -55.15
CA VAL A 13 -25.07 29.98 -54.48
C VAL A 13 -25.43 29.90 -52.99
N ALA A 14 -26.01 28.77 -52.60
CA ALA A 14 -26.03 28.32 -51.22
C ALA A 14 -24.72 27.54 -50.97
N ALA A 15 -23.85 28.08 -50.12
CA ALA A 15 -22.66 27.37 -49.65
C ALA A 15 -22.89 26.93 -48.20
N GLY A 16 -23.07 25.61 -48.02
CA GLY A 16 -23.26 24.95 -46.74
C GLY A 16 -22.03 25.08 -45.83
N GLY A 17 -22.28 25.39 -44.56
CA GLY A 17 -21.28 25.36 -43.51
C GLY A 17 -20.85 23.92 -43.21
N ILE A 18 -19.55 23.67 -43.26
CA ILE A 18 -18.95 22.44 -42.75
C ILE A 18 -19.02 22.50 -41.23
N ALA A 19 -19.97 21.77 -40.63
CA ALA A 19 -19.98 21.52 -39.21
C ALA A 19 -18.87 20.50 -38.90
N PHE A 20 -17.72 21.00 -38.42
CA PHE A 20 -16.75 20.14 -37.76
C PHE A 20 -17.36 19.66 -36.44
N ALA A 21 -17.85 18.43 -36.39
CA ALA A 21 -18.11 17.76 -35.12
C ALA A 21 -16.75 17.53 -34.45
N MET A 22 -16.38 18.40 -33.52
CA MET A 22 -15.28 18.09 -32.61
C MET A 22 -15.68 16.85 -31.81
N PRO A 23 -14.82 15.82 -31.69
CA PRO A 23 -15.11 14.72 -30.80
C PRO A 23 -15.15 15.26 -29.38
N ALA A 24 -16.35 15.36 -28.82
CA ALA A 24 -16.54 15.65 -27.41
C ALA A 24 -16.20 14.38 -26.62
N ASN A 25 -14.90 14.13 -26.40
CA ASN A 25 -14.47 13.22 -25.34
C ASN A 25 -14.62 13.99 -24.03
N ALA A 26 -15.86 14.17 -23.57
CA ALA A 26 -16.09 14.49 -22.18
C ALA A 26 -15.54 13.30 -21.39
N ASP A 27 -14.45 13.52 -20.66
CA ASP A 27 -13.88 12.56 -19.74
C ASP A 27 -15.00 12.12 -18.78
N LEU A 28 -15.56 10.93 -19.03
CA LEU A 28 -16.81 10.51 -18.39
C LEU A 28 -16.47 10.03 -16.98
N VAL A 29 -16.59 10.95 -16.03
CA VAL A 29 -16.36 10.66 -14.62
C VAL A 29 -17.65 10.12 -13.99
N THR A 30 -17.67 8.83 -13.69
CA THR A 30 -18.78 8.17 -12.98
C THR A 30 -18.65 8.41 -11.48
N ARG A 31 -19.75 8.79 -10.82
CA ARG A 31 -19.80 8.97 -9.37
C ARG A 31 -20.41 7.74 -8.72
N CYS A 32 -19.64 7.07 -7.87
CA CYS A 32 -20.15 5.95 -7.09
C CYS A 32 -20.58 6.42 -5.71
N VAL A 33 -21.86 6.20 -5.39
CA VAL A 33 -22.43 6.33 -4.05
C VAL A 33 -23.39 5.17 -3.87
N GLY A 34 -23.15 4.33 -2.88
CA GLY A 34 -23.93 3.11 -2.64
C GLY A 34 -23.33 1.84 -3.24
N GLU A 35 -24.18 0.85 -3.52
CA GLU A 35 -23.78 -0.48 -3.96
C GLU A 35 -23.70 -0.59 -5.50
N GLY A 36 -22.53 -0.94 -6.02
CA GLY A 36 -22.28 -1.28 -7.41
C GLY A 36 -22.12 -2.79 -7.62
N GLY A 37 -22.75 -3.34 -8.66
CA GLY A 37 -22.60 -4.74 -9.06
C GLY A 37 -21.58 -4.96 -10.16
N ALA A 38 -21.65 -6.13 -10.79
CA ALA A 38 -20.78 -6.53 -11.89
C ALA A 38 -21.15 -5.78 -13.18
N VAL A 39 -20.58 -4.59 -13.35
CA VAL A 39 -20.73 -3.73 -14.53
C VAL A 39 -19.38 -3.19 -14.97
N THR A 40 -19.31 -2.63 -16.19
CA THR A 40 -18.11 -1.94 -16.68
C THR A 40 -18.33 -0.43 -16.69
N VAL A 41 -17.51 0.29 -15.94
CA VAL A 41 -17.44 1.76 -15.94
C VAL A 41 -16.42 2.17 -17.02
N PRO A 42 -16.85 2.82 -18.12
CA PRO A 42 -16.00 3.06 -19.29
C PRO A 42 -14.95 4.16 -19.10
N GLY A 43 -15.03 4.92 -18.01
CA GLY A 43 -14.13 6.03 -17.70
C GLY A 43 -13.68 6.01 -16.24
N ASP A 44 -13.33 7.19 -15.75
CA ASP A 44 -12.92 7.40 -14.37
C ASP A 44 -14.09 7.16 -13.40
N LEU A 45 -13.77 6.68 -12.21
CA LEU A 45 -14.71 6.54 -11.09
C LEU A 45 -14.28 7.42 -9.92
N VAL A 46 -15.23 8.15 -9.36
CA VAL A 46 -15.03 8.97 -8.16
C VAL A 46 -16.00 8.53 -7.07
N VAL A 47 -15.49 8.24 -5.89
CA VAL A 47 -16.30 8.19 -4.66
C VAL A 47 -16.29 9.60 -4.07
N PRO A 48 -17.42 10.35 -4.07
CA PRO A 48 -17.44 11.72 -3.60
C PRO A 48 -17.09 11.83 -2.11
N ALA A 49 -16.67 13.02 -1.66
CA ALA A 49 -16.22 13.24 -0.29
C ALA A 49 -17.28 12.84 0.75
N GLY A 50 -16.87 12.15 1.81
CA GLY A 50 -17.74 11.67 2.88
C GLY A 50 -18.88 10.78 2.37
N LYS A 51 -18.64 10.00 1.31
CA LYS A 51 -19.58 9.01 0.79
C LYS A 51 -18.94 7.63 0.79
N ALA A 52 -19.75 6.60 0.95
CA ALA A 52 -19.35 5.22 0.75
C ALA A 52 -19.78 4.65 -0.62
N CYS A 53 -18.90 3.85 -1.20
CA CYS A 53 -19.14 3.05 -2.40
C CYS A 53 -18.72 1.60 -2.11
N TRP A 54 -19.62 0.65 -2.37
CA TRP A 54 -19.32 -0.77 -2.25
C TRP A 54 -19.49 -1.46 -3.61
N LEU A 55 -18.38 -1.91 -4.20
CA LEU A 55 -18.35 -2.55 -5.51
C LEU A 55 -18.19 -4.07 -5.39
N ASN A 56 -18.97 -4.81 -6.18
CA ASN A 56 -18.85 -6.26 -6.30
C ASN A 56 -18.74 -6.67 -7.78
N GLY A 57 -17.58 -7.18 -8.20
CA GLY A 57 -17.37 -7.64 -9.58
C GLY A 57 -17.26 -6.54 -10.64
N THR A 58 -17.12 -5.28 -10.24
CA THR A 58 -17.08 -4.14 -11.16
C THR A 58 -15.75 -4.07 -11.93
N THR A 59 -15.79 -3.71 -13.22
CA THR A 59 -14.60 -3.35 -14.01
C THR A 59 -14.58 -1.84 -14.23
N ILE A 60 -13.45 -1.19 -13.95
CA ILE A 60 -13.27 0.25 -14.18
C ILE A 60 -12.14 0.44 -15.19
N GLU A 61 -12.46 1.05 -16.34
CA GLU A 61 -11.51 1.29 -17.43
C GLU A 61 -10.58 2.49 -17.13
N GLY A 62 -11.09 3.49 -16.42
CA GLY A 62 -10.33 4.68 -16.02
C GLY A 62 -9.68 4.58 -14.65
N ASN A 63 -9.30 5.74 -14.12
CA ASN A 63 -8.73 5.88 -12.79
C ASN A 63 -9.83 5.95 -11.73
N VAL A 64 -9.46 5.55 -10.51
CA VAL A 64 -10.35 5.62 -9.34
C VAL A 64 -9.84 6.70 -8.39
N ARG A 65 -10.73 7.58 -7.96
CA ARG A 65 -10.44 8.59 -6.94
C ARG A 65 -11.41 8.47 -5.77
N VAL A 66 -10.87 8.17 -4.61
CA VAL A 66 -11.57 8.17 -3.32
C VAL A 66 -11.30 9.54 -2.69
N MET A 67 -12.33 10.39 -2.68
CA MET A 67 -12.20 11.76 -2.18
C MET A 67 -12.13 11.80 -0.66
N ALA A 68 -11.91 12.98 -0.08
CA ALA A 68 -11.68 13.12 1.35
C ALA A 68 -12.81 12.53 2.20
N GLY A 69 -12.44 11.74 3.22
CA GLY A 69 -13.38 11.05 4.12
C GLY A 69 -14.28 10.01 3.45
N ALA A 70 -14.04 9.67 2.18
CA ALA A 70 -14.85 8.71 1.43
C ALA A 70 -14.32 7.27 1.59
N ASP A 71 -15.21 6.29 1.48
CA ASP A 71 -14.86 4.88 1.62
C ASP A 71 -15.16 4.12 0.34
N LEU A 72 -14.17 3.36 -0.15
CA LEU A 72 -14.31 2.45 -1.27
C LEU A 72 -14.06 1.02 -0.80
N ILE A 73 -15.13 0.23 -0.69
CA ILE A 73 -15.07 -1.20 -0.39
C ILE A 73 -15.25 -1.98 -1.69
N VAL A 74 -14.40 -2.98 -1.94
CA VAL A 74 -14.32 -3.65 -3.24
C VAL A 74 -14.16 -5.15 -3.05
N ASP A 75 -14.98 -5.93 -3.75
CA ASP A 75 -14.88 -7.38 -3.78
C ASP A 75 -14.88 -7.89 -5.24
N GLY A 76 -13.81 -8.59 -5.63
CA GLY A 76 -13.72 -9.24 -6.95
C GLY A 76 -13.67 -8.30 -8.15
N ALA A 77 -13.16 -7.07 -8.02
CA ALA A 77 -13.18 -6.08 -9.09
C ALA A 77 -11.89 -6.08 -9.95
N THR A 78 -11.92 -5.33 -11.06
CA THR A 78 -10.74 -5.02 -11.89
C THR A 78 -10.66 -3.53 -12.19
N PHE A 79 -9.58 -2.88 -11.73
CA PHE A 79 -9.29 -1.47 -12.00
C PHE A 79 -8.12 -1.38 -12.98
N LYS A 80 -8.38 -0.85 -14.19
CA LYS A 80 -7.34 -0.70 -15.22
C LYS A 80 -6.48 0.55 -15.02
N GLY A 81 -7.04 1.58 -14.39
CA GLY A 81 -6.32 2.79 -13.99
C GLY A 81 -5.62 2.67 -12.63
N SER A 82 -5.10 3.81 -12.17
CA SER A 82 -4.59 3.95 -10.81
C SER A 82 -5.71 4.23 -9.81
N VAL A 83 -5.43 3.99 -8.53
CA VAL A 83 -6.28 4.43 -7.42
C VAL A 83 -5.58 5.54 -6.66
N THR A 84 -6.30 6.64 -6.40
CA THR A 84 -5.85 7.72 -5.52
C THR A 84 -6.84 7.88 -4.38
N VAL A 85 -6.33 7.89 -3.15
CA VAL A 85 -7.10 8.04 -1.91
C VAL A 85 -6.65 9.32 -1.23
N ALA A 86 -7.60 10.24 -1.06
CA ALA A 86 -7.35 11.52 -0.41
C ALA A 86 -7.44 11.43 1.11
N GLU A 87 -7.30 12.58 1.76
CA GLU A 87 -7.33 12.77 3.22
C GLU A 87 -8.50 12.04 3.89
N ASN A 88 -8.22 11.25 4.94
CA ASN A 88 -9.21 10.41 5.64
C ASN A 88 -10.01 9.44 4.74
N GLY A 89 -9.61 9.28 3.48
CA GLY A 89 -10.22 8.32 2.58
C GLY A 89 -9.76 6.90 2.93
N TYR A 90 -10.58 5.92 2.58
CA TYR A 90 -10.29 4.51 2.82
C TYR A 90 -10.51 3.70 1.55
N VAL A 91 -9.53 2.85 1.21
CA VAL A 91 -9.70 1.83 0.18
C VAL A 91 -9.51 0.45 0.79
N ASP A 92 -10.47 -0.42 0.52
CA ASP A 92 -10.50 -1.78 1.00
C ASP A 92 -10.81 -2.70 -0.17
N THR A 93 -9.87 -3.57 -0.52
CA THR A 93 -10.05 -4.49 -1.64
C THR A 93 -9.88 -5.94 -1.23
N SER A 94 -10.83 -6.76 -1.62
CA SER A 94 -10.77 -8.22 -1.51
C SER A 94 -10.77 -8.84 -2.91
N ASN A 95 -9.86 -9.77 -3.17
CA ASN A 95 -9.77 -10.54 -4.43
C ASN A 95 -9.79 -9.66 -5.69
N THR A 96 -9.17 -8.48 -5.64
CA THR A 96 -9.29 -7.43 -6.66
C THR A 96 -7.99 -7.27 -7.43
N THR A 97 -8.09 -6.95 -8.73
CA THR A 97 -6.93 -6.59 -9.55
C THR A 97 -6.88 -5.08 -9.76
N ILE A 98 -5.76 -4.44 -9.40
CA ILE A 98 -5.47 -3.04 -9.72
C ILE A 98 -4.24 -3.03 -10.62
N ILE A 99 -4.40 -2.65 -11.89
CA ILE A 99 -3.33 -2.78 -12.89
C ILE A 99 -2.20 -1.77 -12.66
N LYS A 100 -2.53 -0.56 -12.19
CA LYS A 100 -1.54 0.51 -11.97
C LYS A 100 -1.31 0.74 -10.47
N ASN A 101 -0.81 1.92 -10.15
CA ASN A 101 -0.41 2.29 -8.80
C ASN A 101 -1.61 2.58 -7.89
N VAL A 102 -1.41 2.39 -6.59
CA VAL A 102 -2.24 2.97 -5.54
C VAL A 102 -1.46 4.07 -4.86
N THR A 103 -2.09 5.23 -4.67
CA THR A 103 -1.52 6.38 -3.95
C THR A 103 -2.50 6.79 -2.86
N ALA A 104 -2.03 6.87 -1.62
CA ALA A 104 -2.79 7.27 -0.45
C ALA A 104 -2.11 8.49 0.18
N ASP A 105 -2.80 9.63 0.18
CA ASP A 105 -2.30 10.92 0.66
C ASP A 105 -3.13 11.35 1.86
N ASN A 106 -2.52 11.36 3.06
CA ASN A 106 -3.20 11.62 4.35
C ASN A 106 -4.43 10.72 4.59
N ALA A 107 -4.46 9.55 3.96
CA ALA A 107 -5.60 8.65 3.98
C ALA A 107 -5.80 8.04 5.37
N PHE A 108 -7.02 7.58 5.66
CA PHE A 108 -7.28 6.75 6.83
C PHE A 108 -6.54 5.42 6.73
N GLY A 109 -6.55 4.80 5.54
CA GLY A 109 -5.78 3.58 5.31
C GLY A 109 -6.02 2.92 3.97
N SER A 110 -5.25 1.87 3.71
CA SER A 110 -5.37 1.01 2.54
C SER A 110 -5.26 -0.45 2.95
N TYR A 111 -6.34 -1.22 2.72
CA TYR A 111 -6.38 -2.66 3.00
C TYR A 111 -6.49 -3.48 1.71
N PHE A 112 -5.62 -4.47 1.58
CA PHE A 112 -5.59 -5.39 0.44
C PHE A 112 -5.62 -6.83 0.94
N TYR A 113 -6.67 -7.56 0.61
CA TYR A 113 -6.83 -8.99 0.91
C TYR A 113 -6.90 -9.79 -0.39
N GLY A 114 -6.06 -10.81 -0.56
CA GLY A 114 -6.11 -11.69 -1.75
C GLY A 114 -5.95 -10.96 -3.09
N SER A 115 -5.37 -9.76 -3.10
CA SER A 115 -5.46 -8.82 -4.23
C SER A 115 -4.16 -8.75 -5.04
N ASN A 116 -4.29 -8.45 -6.33
CA ASN A 116 -3.18 -8.32 -7.28
C ASN A 116 -2.98 -6.86 -7.69
N LEU A 117 -1.91 -6.24 -7.20
CA LEU A 117 -1.51 -4.87 -7.47
C LEU A 117 -0.37 -4.89 -8.50
N GLY A 118 -0.66 -4.48 -9.73
CA GLY A 118 0.30 -4.44 -10.84
C GLY A 118 1.30 -3.29 -10.74
N GLY A 119 0.97 -2.24 -9.99
CA GLY A 119 1.84 -1.10 -9.74
C GLY A 119 2.46 -1.08 -8.34
N ALA A 120 2.95 0.09 -7.97
CA ALA A 120 3.43 0.41 -6.63
C ALA A 120 2.29 0.87 -5.71
N VAL A 121 2.46 0.65 -4.41
CA VAL A 121 1.65 1.27 -3.35
C VAL A 121 2.48 2.38 -2.72
N ASN A 122 1.98 3.61 -2.75
CA ASN A 122 2.62 4.76 -2.11
C ASN A 122 1.65 5.34 -1.10
N ALA A 123 2.01 5.32 0.18
CA ALA A 123 1.25 5.95 1.25
C ALA A 123 2.12 7.02 1.89
N LYS A 124 1.59 8.23 2.04
CA LYS A 124 2.28 9.32 2.73
C LYS A 124 1.32 10.13 3.57
N SER A 125 1.82 10.66 4.67
CA SER A 125 1.14 11.70 5.44
C SER A 125 2.05 12.93 5.50
N ASP A 126 1.44 14.09 5.32
CA ASP A 126 2.10 15.38 5.44
C ASP A 126 2.26 15.73 6.95
N GLU A 127 3.27 16.53 7.27
CA GLU A 127 3.52 16.97 8.65
C GLU A 127 2.30 17.71 9.22
N GLY A 128 1.82 17.28 10.39
CA GLY A 128 0.64 17.86 11.05
C GLY A 128 -0.71 17.32 10.56
N SER A 129 -0.72 16.26 9.74
CA SER A 129 -1.94 15.49 9.43
C SER A 129 -2.61 15.01 10.73
N GLU A 130 -3.95 15.09 10.78
CA GLU A 130 -4.75 14.51 11.87
C GLU A 130 -4.91 12.99 11.74
N TYR A 131 -4.50 12.43 10.59
CA TYR A 131 -4.63 11.02 10.25
C TYR A 131 -3.25 10.38 10.13
N ASP A 132 -3.06 9.34 10.93
CA ASP A 132 -1.82 8.57 10.96
C ASP A 132 -1.70 7.67 9.73
N GLY A 133 -2.80 7.08 9.28
CA GLY A 133 -2.87 6.28 8.06
C GLY A 133 -2.17 4.92 8.16
N PHE A 134 -2.76 3.87 7.58
CA PHE A 134 -2.12 2.55 7.52
C PHE A 134 -2.03 1.94 6.13
N VAL A 135 -1.12 0.98 5.95
CA VAL A 135 -1.05 0.08 4.80
C VAL A 135 -1.07 -1.36 5.31
N TYR A 136 -2.08 -2.14 4.93
CA TYR A 136 -2.21 -3.53 5.36
C TYR A 136 -2.46 -4.44 4.16
N ALA A 137 -1.44 -5.23 3.79
CA ALA A 137 -1.49 -6.22 2.74
C ALA A 137 -1.52 -7.64 3.33
N VAL A 138 -2.55 -8.41 2.99
CA VAL A 138 -2.75 -9.79 3.43
C VAL A 138 -2.99 -10.68 2.22
N ASP A 139 -2.26 -11.79 2.13
CA ASP A 139 -2.36 -12.77 1.04
C ASP A 139 -2.34 -12.12 -0.36
N SER A 140 -1.61 -11.01 -0.50
CA SER A 140 -1.68 -10.13 -1.66
C SER A 140 -0.35 -10.06 -2.40
N LYS A 141 -0.41 -9.69 -3.68
CA LYS A 141 0.77 -9.49 -4.52
C LYS A 141 0.87 -8.04 -4.95
N VAL A 142 1.98 -7.39 -4.60
CA VAL A 142 2.38 -6.08 -5.13
C VAL A 142 3.54 -6.30 -6.09
N THR A 143 3.32 -6.04 -7.37
CA THR A 143 4.37 -6.20 -8.40
C THR A 143 5.45 -5.12 -8.26
N GLY A 144 5.04 -3.90 -7.90
CA GLY A 144 5.95 -2.79 -7.64
C GLY A 144 6.49 -2.75 -6.22
N ARG A 145 6.99 -1.56 -5.86
CA ARG A 145 7.41 -1.23 -4.49
C ARG A 145 6.23 -0.89 -3.59
N VAL A 146 6.42 -1.03 -2.29
CA VAL A 146 5.57 -0.43 -1.26
C VAL A 146 6.40 0.64 -0.55
N ASN A 147 5.93 1.88 -0.58
CA ASN A 147 6.58 3.01 0.06
C ASN A 147 5.60 3.69 1.01
N ALA A 148 5.82 3.52 2.31
CA ALA A 148 5.00 4.07 3.37
C ALA A 148 5.80 5.09 4.18
N SER A 149 5.32 6.33 4.18
CA SER A 149 5.80 7.43 5.00
C SER A 149 4.61 8.06 5.72
N VAL A 150 3.93 7.24 6.50
CA VAL A 150 2.70 7.53 7.24
C VAL A 150 2.98 7.27 8.72
N PRO A 151 2.52 8.10 9.67
CA PRO A 151 2.72 7.85 11.10
C PRO A 151 2.12 6.55 11.62
N GLY A 152 1.13 5.97 10.94
CA GLY A 152 0.45 4.75 11.39
C GLY A 152 1.13 3.45 10.97
N GLU A 153 0.34 2.40 10.82
CA GLU A 153 0.79 1.01 10.78
C GLU A 153 1.09 0.52 9.36
N VAL A 154 2.16 -0.28 9.20
CA VAL A 154 2.42 -1.03 7.96
C VAL A 154 2.51 -2.50 8.29
N VAL A 155 1.63 -3.31 7.68
CA VAL A 155 1.62 -4.77 7.86
C VAL A 155 1.59 -5.48 6.52
N VAL A 156 2.50 -6.43 6.34
CA VAL A 156 2.56 -7.32 5.18
C VAL A 156 2.52 -8.76 5.70
N ASP A 157 1.41 -9.46 5.49
CA ASP A 157 1.20 -10.85 5.95
C ASP A 157 0.86 -11.76 4.75
N GLY A 158 1.51 -12.91 4.63
CA GLY A 158 1.26 -13.89 3.56
C GLY A 158 1.47 -13.35 2.14
N SER A 159 2.22 -12.26 1.97
CA SER A 159 2.20 -11.42 0.77
C SER A 159 3.52 -11.41 0.00
N GLN A 160 3.47 -10.99 -1.27
CA GLN A 160 4.61 -10.92 -2.18
C GLN A 160 4.82 -9.48 -2.64
N ILE A 161 5.98 -8.90 -2.35
CA ILE A 161 6.39 -7.57 -2.81
C ILE A 161 7.52 -7.72 -3.84
N GLY A 162 7.23 -7.41 -5.11
CA GLY A 162 8.19 -7.53 -6.20
C GLY A 162 9.24 -6.40 -6.26
N GLY A 163 9.02 -5.33 -5.50
CA GLY A 163 9.95 -4.20 -5.39
C GLY A 163 10.50 -4.01 -3.98
N ALA A 164 11.03 -2.82 -3.71
CA ALA A 164 11.43 -2.44 -2.37
C ALA A 164 10.22 -2.29 -1.44
N LEU A 165 10.40 -2.62 -0.16
CA LEU A 165 9.47 -2.34 0.92
C LEU A 165 10.12 -1.31 1.85
N THR A 166 9.49 -0.15 1.99
CA THR A 166 10.00 0.96 2.80
C THR A 166 8.92 1.42 3.77
N GLY A 167 9.26 1.41 5.06
CA GLY A 167 8.55 2.13 6.12
C GLY A 167 9.50 3.16 6.71
N GLN A 168 9.14 4.43 6.60
CA GLN A 168 9.91 5.52 7.20
C GLN A 168 9.00 6.41 8.03
N GLY A 169 9.33 6.60 9.31
CA GLY A 169 8.52 7.39 10.23
C GLY A 169 7.15 6.78 10.47
N THR A 170 7.03 5.44 10.38
CA THR A 170 5.78 4.73 10.65
C THR A 170 5.70 4.31 12.10
N ARG A 171 4.49 3.99 12.59
CA ARG A 171 4.33 3.46 13.94
C ARG A 171 5.12 2.16 14.04
N TYR A 172 4.88 1.24 13.12
CA TYR A 172 5.73 0.07 12.91
C TYR A 172 5.63 -0.40 11.46
N LEU A 173 6.57 -1.23 11.05
CA LEU A 173 6.49 -2.01 9.81
C LEU A 173 6.70 -3.47 10.16
N ASP A 174 5.65 -4.26 10.06
CA ASP A 174 5.67 -5.67 10.36
C ASP A 174 5.52 -6.54 9.11
N VAL A 175 6.34 -7.59 9.03
CA VAL A 175 6.35 -8.54 7.92
C VAL A 175 6.24 -9.96 8.46
N TYR A 176 5.25 -10.70 7.98
CA TYR A 176 4.96 -12.08 8.36
C TYR A 176 4.77 -12.94 7.12
N ASN A 177 5.34 -14.14 7.08
CA ASN A 177 5.08 -15.14 6.03
C ASN A 177 5.18 -14.59 4.59
N SER A 178 6.08 -13.65 4.35
CA SER A 178 6.07 -12.83 3.14
C SER A 178 7.42 -12.86 2.43
N SER A 179 7.41 -12.49 1.14
CA SER A 179 8.62 -12.36 0.32
C SER A 179 8.75 -10.96 -0.25
N ILE A 180 9.96 -10.41 -0.18
CA ILE A 180 10.33 -9.10 -0.72
C ILE A 180 11.48 -9.31 -1.71
N ASP A 181 11.23 -9.11 -3.00
CA ASP A 181 12.23 -9.27 -4.07
C ASP A 181 13.17 -8.05 -4.19
N GLY A 182 12.87 -6.97 -3.46
CA GLY A 182 13.69 -5.77 -3.38
C GLY A 182 14.37 -5.56 -2.03
N LYS A 183 14.77 -4.31 -1.79
CA LYS A 183 15.33 -3.87 -0.51
C LYS A 183 14.24 -3.74 0.55
N LEU A 184 14.61 -3.98 1.82
CA LEU A 184 13.79 -3.64 2.97
C LEU A 184 14.41 -2.45 3.71
N MET A 185 13.63 -1.40 3.97
CA MET A 185 14.05 -0.27 4.79
C MET A 185 13.01 -0.02 5.87
N VAL A 186 13.46 -0.03 7.12
CA VAL A 186 12.67 0.32 8.31
C VAL A 186 13.43 1.44 9.04
N ALA A 187 12.93 2.67 8.92
CA ALA A 187 13.63 3.84 9.39
C ALA A 187 12.76 4.73 10.26
N ASP A 188 13.30 5.21 11.37
CA ASP A 188 12.65 6.21 12.22
C ASP A 188 11.26 5.79 12.73
N ASN A 189 11.01 4.48 12.89
CA ASN A 189 9.72 4.00 13.39
C ASN A 189 9.61 4.10 14.91
N GLU A 190 8.44 4.49 15.40
CA GLU A 190 8.20 4.72 16.83
C GLU A 190 8.16 3.41 17.63
N GLU A 191 7.36 2.44 17.18
CA GLU A 191 7.14 1.12 17.79
C GLU A 191 7.92 -0.02 17.10
N GLY A 192 8.94 0.34 16.32
CA GLY A 192 9.89 -0.60 15.73
C GLY A 192 9.29 -1.49 14.62
N SER A 193 9.59 -2.80 14.68
CA SER A 193 9.28 -3.74 13.59
C SER A 193 9.43 -5.20 14.02
N VAL A 194 8.56 -6.05 13.48
CA VAL A 194 8.70 -7.51 13.47
C VAL A 194 8.96 -7.99 12.04
N PHE A 195 9.99 -8.81 11.86
CA PHE A 195 10.22 -9.57 10.63
C PHE A 195 10.22 -11.06 10.94
N CYS A 196 9.23 -11.79 10.45
CA CYS A 196 8.89 -13.13 10.94
C CYS A 196 8.60 -14.09 9.78
N GLU A 197 9.26 -15.25 9.77
CA GLU A 197 9.05 -16.32 8.78
C GLU A 197 9.03 -15.80 7.32
N SER A 198 9.90 -14.83 7.03
CA SER A 198 9.85 -14.05 5.79
C SER A 198 11.20 -14.04 5.08
N GLU A 199 11.18 -13.59 3.82
CA GLU A 199 12.34 -13.59 2.93
C GLU A 199 12.56 -12.22 2.29
N VAL A 200 13.79 -11.69 2.37
CA VAL A 200 14.21 -10.50 1.61
C VAL A 200 15.31 -10.89 0.64
N TYR A 201 15.16 -10.56 -0.65
CA TYR A 201 16.16 -10.88 -1.68
C TYR A 201 17.09 -9.71 -2.02
N GLY A 202 16.79 -8.50 -1.56
CA GLY A 202 17.71 -7.35 -1.55
C GLY A 202 18.43 -7.16 -0.21
N ASP A 203 19.08 -6.00 -0.07
CA ASP A 203 19.63 -5.55 1.22
C ASP A 203 18.51 -5.08 2.16
N ALA A 204 18.71 -5.27 3.46
CA ALA A 204 17.85 -4.79 4.53
C ALA A 204 18.57 -3.77 5.42
N SER A 205 17.88 -2.69 5.79
CA SER A 205 18.39 -1.67 6.70
C SER A 205 17.36 -1.30 7.76
N TYR A 206 17.78 -1.28 9.02
CA TYR A 206 17.00 -0.86 10.18
C TYR A 206 17.72 0.27 10.91
N THR A 207 17.18 1.48 10.90
CA THR A 207 17.87 2.64 11.48
C THR A 207 16.95 3.64 12.17
N GLY A 208 17.41 4.30 13.23
CA GLY A 208 16.64 5.36 13.91
C GLY A 208 15.37 4.88 14.62
N ASN A 209 15.14 3.57 14.75
CA ASN A 209 13.92 3.05 15.35
C ASN A 209 13.96 3.17 16.88
N SER A 210 12.83 3.59 17.45
CA SER A 210 12.75 4.02 18.85
C SER A 210 12.36 2.90 19.81
N ASP A 211 11.59 1.91 19.34
CA ASP A 211 11.22 0.72 20.10
C ASP A 211 11.67 -0.56 19.36
N THR A 212 11.13 -1.69 19.80
CA THR A 212 11.72 -3.00 19.66
C THR A 212 11.76 -3.46 18.20
N LEU A 213 12.94 -3.91 17.79
CA LEU A 213 13.20 -4.55 16.51
C LEU A 213 13.37 -6.05 16.75
N GLN A 214 12.43 -6.85 16.24
CA GLN A 214 12.49 -8.30 16.24
C GLN A 214 12.74 -8.80 14.82
N LEU A 215 13.95 -9.28 14.55
CA LEU A 215 14.33 -9.86 13.27
C LEU A 215 14.48 -11.37 13.42
N GLY A 216 13.53 -12.11 12.87
CA GLY A 216 13.46 -13.57 12.91
C GLY A 216 12.59 -14.11 14.06
N ALA A 217 12.95 -15.29 14.55
CA ALA A 217 12.11 -16.06 15.48
C ALA A 217 12.38 -15.76 16.97
N ASP A 218 11.47 -16.22 17.83
CA ASP A 218 11.62 -16.22 19.30
C ASP A 218 11.93 -14.85 19.94
N GLY A 219 11.28 -13.79 19.43
CA GLY A 219 11.47 -12.43 19.94
C GLY A 219 10.32 -11.92 20.84
N PRO A 220 10.54 -10.74 21.46
CA PRO A 220 9.69 -10.15 22.49
C PRO A 220 8.29 -9.70 22.04
N LEU A 221 8.10 -9.40 20.76
CA LEU A 221 6.88 -8.77 20.23
C LEU A 221 5.87 -9.80 19.71
N ALA A 222 6.34 -10.81 18.98
CA ALA A 222 5.48 -11.80 18.35
C ALA A 222 6.07 -13.21 18.46
N PRO A 223 5.25 -14.24 18.74
CA PRO A 223 5.71 -15.62 18.63
C PRO A 223 5.97 -15.94 17.15
N CYS A 224 7.24 -16.23 16.86
CA CYS A 224 7.72 -16.56 15.52
C CYS A 224 8.48 -17.88 15.63
N SER A 225 8.06 -18.90 14.89
CA SER A 225 8.57 -20.27 15.05
C SER A 225 9.52 -20.69 13.92
N GLY A 226 9.41 -20.03 12.78
CA GLY A 226 10.18 -20.30 11.57
C GLY A 226 11.42 -19.43 11.42
N THR A 227 12.33 -19.91 10.57
CA THR A 227 13.56 -19.21 10.18
C THR A 227 13.24 -18.12 9.17
N SER A 228 13.88 -16.95 9.30
CA SER A 228 13.82 -15.88 8.30
C SER A 228 15.06 -15.87 7.41
N TYR A 229 14.91 -15.48 6.14
CA TYR A 229 15.97 -15.50 5.14
C TYR A 229 16.29 -14.11 4.60
N TRP A 230 17.58 -13.82 4.51
CA TRP A 230 18.12 -12.55 4.02
C TRP A 230 19.12 -12.83 2.90
N GLY A 231 18.73 -12.52 1.67
CA GLY A 231 19.53 -12.69 0.46
C GLY A 231 20.67 -11.68 0.33
N GLY A 232 20.43 -10.43 0.72
CA GLY A 232 21.42 -9.36 0.75
C GLY A 232 22.08 -9.18 2.12
N ASN A 233 22.66 -7.98 2.31
CA ASN A 233 23.20 -7.57 3.61
C ASN A 233 22.09 -7.12 4.55
N VAL A 234 22.29 -7.29 5.84
CA VAL A 234 21.42 -6.77 6.90
C VAL A 234 22.23 -5.79 7.73
N ASP A 235 21.87 -4.51 7.68
CA ASP A 235 22.46 -3.47 8.53
C ASP A 235 21.43 -2.98 9.55
N VAL A 236 21.79 -3.01 10.83
CA VAL A 236 20.93 -2.57 11.93
C VAL A 236 21.73 -1.58 12.78
N SER A 237 21.51 -0.28 12.56
CA SER A 237 22.38 0.77 13.11
C SER A 237 21.59 1.94 13.69
N ASN A 238 22.12 2.54 14.76
CA ASN A 238 21.58 3.76 15.38
C ASN A 238 20.12 3.64 15.84
N ASN A 239 19.73 2.49 16.41
CA ASN A 239 18.41 2.29 16.99
C ASN A 239 18.48 2.46 18.52
N SER A 240 17.50 3.15 19.10
CA SER A 240 17.39 3.30 20.56
C SER A 240 16.46 2.25 21.20
N GLY A 241 15.75 1.49 20.36
CA GLY A 241 14.92 0.38 20.79
C GLY A 241 15.70 -0.91 21.04
N THR A 242 15.07 -1.87 21.72
CA THR A 242 15.65 -3.20 21.92
C THR A 242 15.80 -3.91 20.57
N VAL A 243 17.00 -4.38 20.24
CA VAL A 243 17.25 -5.16 19.02
C VAL A 243 17.44 -6.64 19.35
N VAL A 244 16.57 -7.48 18.80
CA VAL A 244 16.66 -8.95 18.88
C VAL A 244 16.76 -9.52 17.47
N VAL A 245 17.88 -10.17 17.16
CA VAL A 245 18.12 -10.82 15.86
C VAL A 245 18.34 -12.30 16.11
N SER A 246 17.36 -13.15 15.85
CA SER A 246 17.43 -14.58 16.17
C SER A 246 16.93 -15.48 15.05
N ASN A 247 17.52 -16.66 14.91
CA ASN A 247 17.10 -17.70 13.97
C ASN A 247 17.02 -17.22 12.50
N ASN A 248 18.03 -16.48 12.06
CA ASN A 248 18.12 -15.98 10.69
C ASN A 248 19.13 -16.78 9.85
N ILE A 249 18.87 -16.86 8.55
CA ILE A 249 19.88 -17.23 7.54
C ILE A 249 20.21 -15.98 6.74
N VAL A 250 21.44 -15.47 6.88
CA VAL A 250 21.91 -14.27 6.17
C VAL A 250 22.95 -14.70 5.14
N ARG A 251 22.65 -14.51 3.87
CA ARG A 251 23.56 -14.81 2.76
C ARG A 251 24.64 -13.73 2.61
N GLY A 252 24.27 -12.47 2.81
CA GLY A 252 25.20 -11.33 2.84
C GLY A 252 25.86 -11.15 4.21
N ASN A 253 26.20 -9.91 4.52
CA ASN A 253 26.77 -9.52 5.80
C ASN A 253 25.68 -9.23 6.84
N LEU A 254 26.02 -9.42 8.12
CA LEU A 254 25.24 -8.91 9.24
C LEU A 254 26.08 -7.87 9.99
N SER A 255 25.65 -6.62 9.97
CA SER A 255 26.40 -5.49 10.51
C SER A 255 25.55 -4.51 11.29
N GLY A 256 26.22 -3.69 12.08
CA GLY A 256 25.61 -2.48 12.61
C GLY A 256 26.30 -1.93 13.84
N THR A 257 26.10 -0.64 14.07
CA THR A 257 26.71 0.12 15.17
C THR A 257 25.76 1.17 15.71
N GLY A 258 26.02 1.68 16.92
CA GLY A 258 25.25 2.77 17.50
C GLY A 258 23.88 2.36 18.05
N ASN A 259 23.58 1.07 18.15
CA ASN A 259 22.37 0.60 18.82
C ASN A 259 22.56 0.65 20.34
N ASP A 260 21.59 1.19 21.05
CA ASP A 260 21.57 1.27 22.51
C ASP A 260 20.14 1.02 23.02
N PRO A 261 19.86 -0.12 23.69
CA PRO A 261 20.81 -1.12 24.17
C PRO A 261 21.50 -1.91 23.05
N ALA A 262 22.65 -2.51 23.37
CA ALA A 262 23.38 -3.36 22.43
C ALA A 262 22.50 -4.55 21.95
N PRO A 263 22.58 -4.95 20.67
CA PRO A 263 21.77 -6.03 20.13
C PRO A 263 21.98 -7.37 20.84
N THR A 264 20.92 -8.14 20.91
CA THR A 264 20.91 -9.52 21.42
C THR A 264 20.41 -10.47 20.34
N GLY A 265 20.66 -11.76 20.49
CA GLY A 265 20.25 -12.74 19.52
C GLY A 265 20.98 -14.06 19.60
N GLU A 266 20.45 -15.06 18.91
CA GLU A 266 21.02 -16.39 18.83
C GLU A 266 20.66 -17.10 17.53
N ASN A 267 21.34 -18.22 17.24
CA ASN A 267 21.00 -19.11 16.11
C ASN A 267 21.03 -18.46 14.71
N ASN A 268 21.75 -17.35 14.54
CA ASN A 268 21.96 -16.74 13.24
C ASN A 268 23.05 -17.47 12.46
N ARG A 269 22.75 -17.85 11.22
CA ARG A 269 23.69 -18.45 10.26
C ARG A 269 24.04 -17.42 9.21
N VAL A 270 25.19 -16.78 9.36
CA VAL A 270 25.67 -15.74 8.45
C VAL A 270 26.76 -16.31 7.54
N ARG A 271 26.58 -16.19 6.22
CA ARG A 271 27.57 -16.64 5.22
C ARG A 271 28.61 -15.56 4.92
N GLY A 272 28.21 -14.29 4.92
CA GLY A 272 29.12 -13.16 4.80
C GLY A 272 29.85 -12.86 6.11
N THR A 273 30.26 -11.61 6.29
CA THR A 273 30.92 -11.16 7.51
C THR A 273 29.90 -10.74 8.56
N VAL A 274 30.20 -11.05 9.82
CA VAL A 274 29.54 -10.45 10.99
C VAL A 274 30.43 -9.35 11.52
N SER A 275 29.89 -8.15 11.78
CA SER A 275 30.69 -6.99 12.21
C SER A 275 29.95 -6.06 13.17
N GLY A 276 30.67 -5.11 13.75
CA GLY A 276 30.12 -4.13 14.70
C GLY A 276 29.60 -4.79 15.97
N GLN A 277 28.41 -4.40 16.42
CA GLN A 277 27.80 -4.92 17.65
C GLN A 277 27.25 -6.35 17.53
N PHE A 278 27.39 -7.00 16.35
CA PHE A 278 26.82 -8.32 16.07
C PHE A 278 27.80 -9.49 16.21
N VAL A 279 29.10 -9.24 16.42
CA VAL A 279 30.14 -10.29 16.46
C VAL A 279 29.94 -11.26 17.64
N ASP A 280 29.50 -10.74 18.79
CA ASP A 280 29.33 -11.49 20.04
C ASP A 280 27.93 -11.25 20.64
N LEU A 281 26.89 -11.56 19.86
CA LEU A 281 25.51 -11.44 20.34
C LEU A 281 25.31 -12.28 21.60
N LYS A 282 24.81 -11.64 22.65
CA LYS A 282 24.33 -12.34 23.83
C LYS A 282 22.95 -12.89 23.52
N ALA A 283 22.66 -14.08 24.04
CA ALA A 283 21.29 -14.59 24.04
C ALA A 283 20.35 -13.53 24.66
N PRO A 284 19.16 -13.29 24.07
CA PRO A 284 18.17 -12.43 24.70
C PRO A 284 17.94 -12.91 26.13
N ALA A 285 17.91 -11.98 27.10
CA ALA A 285 17.50 -12.36 28.44
C ALA A 285 16.12 -13.02 28.34
N ALA A 286 15.83 -14.00 29.22
CA ALA A 286 14.47 -14.49 29.42
C ALA A 286 13.64 -13.32 29.96
N MET A 287 13.25 -12.42 29.06
CA MET A 287 12.47 -11.26 29.36
C MET A 287 11.15 -11.81 29.85
N ARG A 288 10.64 -11.30 30.98
CA ARG A 288 9.22 -11.48 31.28
C ARG A 288 8.51 -10.79 30.14
N MET A 289 8.18 -11.56 29.11
CA MET A 289 7.49 -11.05 27.94
C MET A 289 6.23 -10.38 28.49
N ALA A 290 6.04 -9.10 28.19
CA ALA A 290 4.68 -8.61 28.10
C ALA A 290 3.95 -9.57 27.16
N ALA A 291 2.68 -9.88 27.43
CA ALA A 291 1.90 -10.70 26.51
C ALA A 291 2.13 -10.18 25.08
N PRO A 292 2.43 -11.04 24.09
CA PRO A 292 2.69 -10.60 22.72
C PRO A 292 1.63 -9.58 22.31
N GLN A 293 2.06 -8.42 21.82
CA GLN A 293 1.12 -7.44 21.31
C GLN A 293 0.53 -8.03 20.03
N ASP A 294 -0.76 -8.33 20.03
CA ASP A 294 -1.44 -8.79 18.83
C ASP A 294 -1.79 -7.59 17.93
N ARG A 295 -0.74 -6.88 17.48
CA ARG A 295 -0.83 -5.68 16.63
C ARG A 295 -1.62 -5.97 15.35
N LYS A 296 -1.50 -7.20 14.84
CA LYS A 296 -2.29 -7.68 13.71
C LYS A 296 -3.77 -7.78 14.01
N ALA A 297 -4.16 -8.29 15.18
CA ALA A 297 -5.57 -8.34 15.56
C ALA A 297 -6.16 -6.95 15.83
N GLU A 298 -5.37 -6.04 16.41
CA GLU A 298 -5.76 -4.64 16.61
C GLU A 298 -6.08 -3.94 15.27
N LEU A 299 -5.11 -3.93 14.34
CA LEU A 299 -5.31 -3.33 13.02
C LEU A 299 -6.41 -4.04 12.22
N SER A 300 -6.55 -5.37 12.36
CA SER A 300 -7.66 -6.11 11.77
C SER A 300 -9.02 -5.69 12.36
N GLY A 301 -9.07 -5.30 13.63
CA GLY A 301 -10.25 -4.75 14.29
C GLY A 301 -10.67 -3.43 13.65
N GLU A 302 -9.73 -2.49 13.50
CA GLU A 302 -9.96 -1.18 12.87
C GLU A 302 -10.46 -1.31 11.42
N VAL A 303 -9.82 -2.19 10.63
CA VAL A 303 -10.25 -2.52 9.26
C VAL A 303 -11.69 -3.04 9.25
N LYS A 304 -12.04 -3.96 10.16
CA LYS A 304 -13.39 -4.53 10.24
C LYS A 304 -14.42 -3.48 10.61
N GLU A 305 -14.12 -2.60 11.55
CA GLU A 305 -14.99 -1.52 11.98
C GLU A 305 -15.25 -0.54 10.83
N ARG A 306 -14.19 0.02 10.22
CA ARG A 306 -14.33 0.96 9.10
C ARG A 306 -15.06 0.35 7.91
N ARG A 307 -14.76 -0.91 7.57
CA ARG A 307 -15.48 -1.64 6.51
C ARG A 307 -16.97 -1.78 6.84
N ALA A 308 -17.32 -2.14 8.07
CA ALA A 308 -18.70 -2.33 8.47
C ALA A 308 -19.50 -1.02 8.35
N ASP A 309 -18.93 0.08 8.79
CA ASP A 309 -19.52 1.42 8.68
C ASP A 309 -19.71 1.83 7.22
N ALA A 310 -18.67 1.70 6.40
CA ALA A 310 -18.74 2.01 4.97
C ALA A 310 -19.78 1.16 4.23
N GLN A 311 -19.85 -0.14 4.52
CA GLN A 311 -20.88 -1.01 3.94
C GLN A 311 -22.29 -0.66 4.41
N ALA A 312 -22.46 -0.24 5.67
CA ALA A 312 -23.74 0.22 6.18
C ALA A 312 -24.19 1.51 5.48
N GLU A 313 -23.28 2.48 5.31
CA GLU A 313 -23.56 3.72 4.59
C GLU A 313 -23.89 3.44 3.11
N ALA A 314 -23.11 2.59 2.43
CA ALA A 314 -23.36 2.24 1.04
C ALA A 314 -24.73 1.56 0.86
N LYS A 315 -25.10 0.64 1.76
CA LYS A 315 -26.43 0.02 1.77
C LYS A 315 -27.55 1.04 1.96
N ALA A 316 -27.37 1.99 2.88
CA ALA A 316 -28.34 3.04 3.13
C ALA A 316 -28.53 3.98 1.92
N ALA A 317 -27.48 4.21 1.13
CA ALA A 317 -27.53 4.98 -0.10
C ALA A 317 -28.20 4.24 -1.28
N GLY A 318 -28.35 2.91 -1.19
CA GLY A 318 -28.97 2.08 -2.22
C GLY A 318 -28.05 1.76 -3.40
N LYS A 319 -28.60 1.50 -4.58
CA LYS A 319 -27.81 1.14 -5.76
C LYS A 319 -27.07 2.35 -6.34
N ALA A 320 -25.76 2.19 -6.54
CA ALA A 320 -24.95 3.15 -7.27
C ALA A 320 -25.37 3.21 -8.74
N ARG A 321 -25.27 4.40 -9.33
CA ARG A 321 -25.55 4.62 -10.76
C ARG A 321 -24.24 4.49 -11.54
N LEU A 322 -23.92 3.25 -11.92
CA LEU A 322 -22.71 2.87 -12.65
C LEU A 322 -23.00 2.52 -14.11
#